data_AF-A0A1G7QU86-F1
#
_entry.id   AF-A0A1G7QU86-F1
#
_cell.length_a   1.000
_cell.length_b   1.000
_cell.length_c   1.000
_cell.angle_alpha   90.00
_cell.angle_beta   90.00
_cell.angle_gamma   90.00
#
_symmetry.space_group_name_H-M   'P 1'
#
loop_
_entity.id
_entity.type
_entity.pdbx_description
1 polymer ?
#
loop_
_entity_poly.entity_id
_entity_poly.type
_entity_poly.pdbx_seq_one_letter_code
_entity_poly.pdbx_strand_id
1 'polypeptide(L)'
;MQEQQTALSHQHVQEHIYLIARHEQEFAEKRTLAERAGDTIAGFAGSMRFVILHLLFFAVWILWNTLHALQHWHFDPYPFAMLDTIVALEAILLASFILMRQQRMGRRADEREHLMLQVLLLTEKETTALLQINREMAEKFGMYAVARDRDVAALSQETSIEQVAENIRENLTEEQ
;
A
#
# COMPACT_ATOMS: atom_id res chain seq x y z
N MET A 1 -16.30 -33.97 -21.27
CA MET A 1 -15.46 -33.61 -20.10
C MET A 1 -14.84 -32.22 -20.23
N GLN A 2 -14.31 -31.80 -21.39
CA GLN A 2 -13.78 -30.43 -21.58
C GLN A 2 -14.82 -29.32 -21.32
N GLU A 3 -16.07 -29.46 -21.78
CA GLU A 3 -17.12 -28.44 -21.57
C GLU A 3 -17.46 -28.21 -20.08
N GLN A 4 -17.41 -29.26 -19.26
CA GLN A 4 -17.70 -29.18 -17.81
C GLN A 4 -16.57 -28.47 -17.04
N GLN A 5 -15.33 -28.57 -17.52
CA GLN A 5 -14.16 -27.93 -16.93
C GLN A 5 -14.07 -26.44 -17.28
N THR A 6 -14.47 -26.04 -18.49
CA THR A 6 -14.67 -24.63 -18.87
C THR A 6 -15.81 -23.97 -18.09
N ALA A 7 -16.91 -24.68 -17.84
CA ALA A 7 -18.04 -24.16 -17.06
C ALA A 7 -17.66 -23.93 -15.58
N LEU A 8 -16.96 -24.87 -14.94
CA LEU A 8 -16.43 -24.71 -13.57
C LEU A 8 -15.39 -23.59 -13.48
N SER A 9 -14.51 -23.46 -14.48
CA SER A 9 -13.52 -22.37 -14.53
C SER A 9 -14.18 -20.99 -14.66
N HIS A 10 -15.21 -20.86 -15.50
CA HIS A 10 -15.98 -19.61 -15.61
C HIS A 10 -16.76 -19.28 -14.33
N GLN A 11 -17.29 -20.28 -13.64
CA GLN A 11 -18.04 -20.08 -12.39
C GLN A 11 -17.13 -19.54 -11.27
N HIS A 12 -15.93 -20.11 -11.10
CA HIS A 12 -14.95 -19.63 -10.12
C HIS A 12 -14.44 -18.22 -10.46
N VAL A 13 -14.16 -17.91 -11.73
CA VAL A 13 -13.72 -16.55 -12.11
C VAL A 13 -14.81 -15.51 -11.80
N GLN A 14 -16.08 -15.82 -12.06
CA GLN A 14 -17.17 -14.90 -11.73
C GLN A 14 -17.39 -14.75 -10.22
N GLU A 15 -17.23 -15.83 -9.44
CA GLU A 15 -17.31 -15.80 -7.99
C GLU A 15 -16.19 -14.93 -7.38
N HIS A 16 -14.96 -15.08 -7.85
CA HIS A 16 -13.83 -14.26 -7.41
C HIS A 16 -14.01 -12.77 -7.76
N ILE A 17 -14.49 -12.46 -8.97
CA ILE A 17 -14.77 -11.08 -9.38
C ILE A 17 -15.87 -10.46 -8.50
N TYR A 18 -16.92 -11.23 -8.20
CA TYR A 18 -18.01 -10.79 -7.33
C TYR A 18 -17.54 -10.55 -5.89
N LEU A 19 -16.67 -11.41 -5.35
CA LEU A 19 -16.09 -11.26 -4.02
C LEU A 19 -15.20 -10.01 -3.92
N ILE A 20 -14.36 -9.76 -4.93
CA ILE A 20 -13.52 -8.55 -4.98
C ILE A 20 -14.38 -7.29 -5.05
N ALA A 21 -15.38 -7.27 -5.94
CA ALA A 21 -16.28 -6.13 -6.11
C ALA A 21 -17.10 -5.83 -4.84
N ARG A 22 -17.58 -6.87 -4.14
CA ARG A 22 -18.32 -6.72 -2.87
C ARG A 22 -17.42 -6.18 -1.76
N HIS A 23 -16.20 -6.69 -1.65
CA HIS A 23 -15.24 -6.22 -0.66
C HIS A 23 -14.91 -4.74 -0.87
N GLU A 24 -14.75 -4.32 -2.13
CA GLU A 24 -14.53 -2.91 -2.49
C GLU A 24 -15.76 -2.02 -2.20
N GLN A 25 -16.98 -2.53 -2.41
CA GLN A 25 -18.23 -1.84 -2.05
C GLN A 25 -18.41 -1.68 -0.54
N GLU A 26 -18.11 -2.70 0.28
CA GLU A 26 -18.19 -2.61 1.75
C GLU A 26 -17.19 -1.58 2.32
N PHE A 27 -16.05 -1.36 1.65
CA PHE A 27 -15.12 -0.26 1.96
C PHE A 27 -15.60 1.11 1.47
N ALA A 28 -16.42 1.16 0.42
CA ALA A 28 -17.00 2.40 -0.10
C ALA A 28 -18.18 2.88 0.76
N GLU A 29 -19.02 1.97 1.26
CA GLU A 29 -20.21 2.28 2.06
C GLU A 29 -19.90 2.81 3.47
N LYS A 30 -18.72 2.51 4.01
CA LYS A 30 -18.30 2.98 5.36
C LYS A 30 -17.62 4.34 5.37
N ARG A 31 -17.49 5.04 4.24
CA ARG A 31 -16.79 6.33 4.18
C ARG A 31 -17.66 7.46 4.69
N THR A 32 -17.25 8.07 5.80
CA THR A 32 -17.86 9.31 6.28
C THR A 32 -17.63 10.44 5.26
N LEU A 33 -18.55 11.41 5.19
CA LEU A 33 -18.46 12.54 4.23
C LEU A 33 -17.12 13.31 4.36
N ALA A 34 -16.58 13.39 5.58
CA ALA A 34 -15.27 13.98 5.86
C ALA A 34 -14.11 13.18 5.22
N GLU A 35 -14.21 11.86 5.13
CA GLU A 35 -13.20 11.02 4.49
C GLU A 35 -13.21 11.15 2.97
N ARG A 36 -14.41 11.31 2.37
CA ARG A 36 -14.53 11.59 0.93
C ARG A 36 -13.97 12.96 0.57
N ALA A 37 -14.26 13.98 1.39
CA ALA A 37 -13.69 15.31 1.21
C ALA A 37 -12.16 15.29 1.38
N GLY A 38 -11.66 14.63 2.42
CA GLY A 38 -10.22 14.50 2.69
C GLY A 38 -9.45 13.79 1.58
N ASP A 39 -9.97 12.67 1.05
CA ASP A 39 -9.31 11.95 -0.05
C ASP A 39 -9.31 12.78 -1.36
N THR A 40 -10.36 13.55 -1.61
CA THR A 40 -10.44 14.43 -2.79
C THR A 40 -9.45 15.59 -2.67
N ILE A 41 -9.38 16.24 -1.50
CA ILE A 41 -8.45 17.32 -1.22
C ILE A 41 -7.00 16.82 -1.25
N ALA A 42 -6.71 15.67 -0.64
CA ALA A 42 -5.37 15.10 -0.65
C ALA A 42 -4.96 14.59 -2.05
N GLY A 43 -5.92 14.14 -2.87
CA GLY A 43 -5.70 13.83 -4.28
C GLY A 43 -5.41 15.07 -5.13
N PHE A 44 -6.12 16.17 -4.85
CA PHE A 44 -5.94 17.46 -5.51
C PHE A 44 -4.61 18.13 -5.12
N ALA A 45 -4.27 18.15 -3.82
CA ALA A 45 -3.03 18.70 -3.29
C ALA A 45 -1.77 18.01 -3.85
N GLY A 46 -1.85 16.72 -4.15
CA GLY A 46 -0.78 15.96 -4.79
C GLY A 46 -0.68 16.14 -6.31
N SER A 47 -1.55 16.94 -6.93
CA SER A 47 -1.59 17.13 -8.39
C SER A 47 -0.75 18.33 -8.84
N MET A 48 -0.06 18.20 -9.98
CA MET A 48 0.65 19.32 -10.62
C MET A 48 -0.27 20.52 -10.93
N ARG A 49 -1.58 20.27 -11.10
CA ARG A 49 -2.59 21.31 -11.35
C ARG A 49 -2.77 22.26 -10.17
N PHE A 50 -2.66 21.75 -8.94
CA PHE A 50 -2.77 22.54 -7.71
C PHE A 50 -1.66 23.58 -7.61
N VAL A 51 -0.42 23.16 -7.90
CA VAL A 51 0.77 24.03 -7.90
C VAL A 51 0.63 25.16 -8.92
N ILE A 52 0.21 24.85 -10.14
CA ILE A 52 0.02 25.86 -11.19
C ILE A 52 -1.06 26.87 -10.80
N LEU A 53 -2.19 26.39 -10.24
CA LEU A 53 -3.27 27.27 -9.79
C LEU A 53 -2.81 28.22 -8.67
N HIS A 54 -2.02 27.72 -7.71
CA HIS A 54 -1.44 28.54 -6.64
C HIS A 54 -0.48 29.60 -7.17
N LEU A 55 0.41 29.21 -8.10
CA LEU A 55 1.33 30.16 -8.73
C LEU A 55 0.58 31.27 -9.48
N LEU A 56 -0.48 30.92 -10.20
CA LEU A 56 -1.34 31.91 -10.88
C LEU A 56 -2.08 32.80 -9.87
N PHE A 57 -2.63 32.23 -8.81
CA PHE A 57 -3.29 32.99 -7.74
C PHE A 57 -2.34 34.01 -7.10
N PHE A 58 -1.13 33.59 -6.73
CA PHE A 58 -0.12 34.50 -6.17
C PHE A 58 0.32 35.56 -7.17
N ALA A 59 0.55 35.18 -8.44
CA ALA A 59 0.90 36.14 -9.47
C ALA A 59 -0.19 37.20 -9.67
N VAL A 60 -1.46 36.78 -9.73
CA VAL A 60 -2.60 37.70 -9.85
C VAL A 60 -2.74 38.59 -8.61
N TRP A 61 -2.58 38.05 -7.40
CA TRP A 61 -2.68 38.83 -6.16
C TRP A 61 -1.59 39.89 -6.05
N ILE A 62 -0.34 39.53 -6.34
CA ILE A 62 0.79 40.45 -6.33
C ILE A 62 0.57 41.51 -7.40
N LEU A 63 0.20 41.12 -8.63
CA LEU A 63 -0.04 42.04 -9.74
C LEU A 63 -1.17 43.03 -9.41
N TRP A 64 -2.27 42.56 -8.80
CA TRP A 64 -3.37 43.41 -8.35
C TRP A 64 -2.95 44.45 -7.30
N ASN A 65 -2.13 44.05 -6.32
CA ASN A 65 -1.70 44.94 -5.24
C ASN A 65 -0.46 45.80 -5.59
N THR A 66 0.25 45.51 -6.69
CA THR A 66 1.44 46.27 -7.12
C THR A 66 1.20 47.18 -8.33
N LEU A 67 0.12 46.97 -9.09
CA LEU A 67 -0.21 47.87 -10.19
C LEU A 67 -0.65 49.25 -9.69
N HIS A 68 0.13 50.26 -10.08
CA HIS A 68 -0.17 51.69 -9.89
C HIS A 68 -1.56 52.12 -10.41
N ALA A 69 -2.18 51.35 -11.32
CA ALA A 69 -3.53 51.64 -11.81
C ALA A 69 -4.64 51.48 -10.74
N LEU A 70 -4.37 50.74 -9.66
CA LEU A 70 -5.29 50.44 -8.55
C LEU A 70 -4.87 51.13 -7.24
N GLN A 71 -4.02 52.16 -7.31
CA GLN A 71 -3.33 52.79 -6.18
C GLN A 71 -4.26 53.36 -5.08
N HIS A 72 -5.54 53.58 -5.37
CA HIS A 72 -6.54 54.02 -4.39
C HIS A 72 -7.16 52.87 -3.57
N TRP A 73 -6.92 51.61 -3.95
CA TRP A 73 -7.54 50.42 -3.37
C TRP A 73 -6.49 49.31 -3.10
N HIS A 74 -5.39 49.66 -2.42
CA HIS A 74 -4.45 48.65 -1.93
C HIS A 74 -5.14 47.81 -0.85
N PHE A 75 -5.53 46.59 -1.21
CA PHE A 75 -6.21 45.66 -0.31
C PHE A 75 -5.21 45.01 0.66
N ASP A 76 -4.00 44.70 0.19
CA ASP A 76 -2.93 44.08 0.97
C ASP A 76 -1.58 44.77 0.65
N PRO A 77 -1.23 45.85 1.39
CA PRO A 77 0.02 46.57 1.18
C PRO A 77 1.24 45.68 1.47
N TYR A 78 2.35 45.93 0.76
CA TYR A 78 3.63 45.28 1.06
C TYR A 78 3.96 45.47 2.56
N PRO A 79 4.17 44.39 3.35
CA PRO A 79 4.69 43.07 2.95
C PRO A 79 3.66 41.93 2.71
N PHE A 80 2.40 42.23 2.37
CA PHE A 80 1.33 41.23 2.08
C PHE A 80 0.92 40.35 3.27
N ALA A 81 0.61 40.97 4.41
CA ALA A 81 0.30 40.24 5.64
C ALA A 81 -0.98 39.37 5.53
N MET A 82 -1.98 39.80 4.74
CA MET A 82 -3.19 38.99 4.56
C MET A 82 -2.90 37.73 3.74
N LEU A 83 -2.18 37.85 2.62
CA LEU A 83 -1.79 36.69 1.83
C LEU A 83 -0.99 35.70 2.66
N ASP A 84 0.00 36.17 3.42
CA ASP A 84 0.86 35.31 4.24
C ASP A 84 0.06 34.51 5.28
N THR A 85 -0.89 35.15 5.96
CA THR A 85 -1.74 34.48 6.96
C THR A 85 -2.67 33.43 6.35
N ILE A 86 -3.28 33.73 5.19
CA ILE A 86 -4.16 32.79 4.48
C ILE A 86 -3.35 31.58 3.99
N VAL A 87 -2.19 31.82 3.40
CA VAL A 87 -1.30 30.75 2.89
C VAL A 87 -0.79 29.87 4.02
N ALA A 88 -0.40 30.46 5.16
CA ALA A 88 0.04 29.69 6.32
C ALA A 88 -1.08 28.77 6.86
N LEU A 89 -2.31 29.28 6.96
CA LEU A 89 -3.46 28.47 7.37
C LEU A 89 -3.75 27.34 6.37
N GLU A 90 -3.74 27.65 5.08
CA GLU A 90 -3.94 26.66 4.02
C GLU A 90 -2.87 25.57 4.06
N ALA A 91 -1.60 25.94 4.25
CA ALA A 91 -0.49 25.01 4.36
C ALA A 91 -0.65 24.03 5.54
N ILE A 92 -1.10 24.50 6.72
CA ILE A 92 -1.35 23.64 7.89
C ILE A 92 -2.49 22.65 7.61
N LEU A 93 -3.57 23.09 6.96
CA LEU A 93 -4.68 22.22 6.59
C LEU A 93 -4.24 21.16 5.57
N LEU A 94 -3.49 21.56 4.55
CA LEU A 94 -2.95 20.64 3.54
C LEU A 94 -2.00 19.61 4.16
N ALA A 95 -1.07 20.05 5.01
CA ALA A 95 -0.17 19.15 5.72
C ALA A 95 -0.95 18.12 6.56
N SER A 96 -2.01 18.56 7.25
CA SER A 96 -2.88 17.68 8.03
C SER A 96 -3.61 16.65 7.17
N PHE A 97 -4.14 17.06 6.01
CA PHE A 97 -4.76 16.12 5.07
C PHE A 97 -3.76 15.15 4.45
N ILE A 98 -2.56 15.61 4.12
CA ILE A 98 -1.47 14.76 3.62
C ILE A 98 -1.09 13.72 4.67
N LEU A 99 -0.89 14.12 5.94
CA LEU A 99 -0.54 13.22 7.03
C LEU A 99 -1.65 12.18 7.26
N MET A 100 -2.91 12.61 7.23
CA MET A 100 -4.05 11.70 7.34
C MET A 100 -4.08 10.68 6.18
N ARG A 101 -3.79 11.11 4.95
CA ARG A 101 -3.68 10.20 3.79
C ARG A 101 -2.51 9.24 3.96
N GLN A 102 -1.36 9.72 4.42
CA GLN A 102 -0.19 8.88 4.69
C GLN A 102 -0.49 7.83 5.75
N GLN A 103 -1.12 8.20 6.87
CA GLN A 103 -1.52 7.26 7.92
C GLN A 103 -2.50 6.18 7.40
N ARG A 104 -3.48 6.56 6.56
CA ARG A 104 -4.39 5.59 5.92
C ARG A 104 -3.66 4.65 4.96
N MET A 105 -2.73 5.16 4.16
CA MET A 105 -1.93 4.33 3.25
C MET A 105 -1.00 3.38 4.02
N GLY A 106 -0.36 3.87 5.09
CA GLY A 106 0.47 3.06 5.99
C GLY A 106 -0.30 1.90 6.60
N ARG A 107 -1.46 2.18 7.21
CA ARG A 107 -2.29 1.11 7.80
C ARG A 107 -2.69 0.03 6.78
N ARG A 108 -3.01 0.42 5.53
CA ARG A 108 -3.29 -0.53 4.45
C ARG A 108 -2.06 -1.32 4.01
N ALA A 109 -0.88 -0.69 4.03
CA ALA A 109 0.37 -1.37 3.74
C ALA A 109 0.66 -2.42 4.83
N ASP A 110 0.51 -2.05 6.10
CA ASP A 110 0.71 -2.96 7.24
C ASP A 110 -0.27 -4.15 7.20
N GLU A 111 -1.55 -3.92 6.88
CA GLU A 111 -2.54 -4.99 6.69
C GLU A 111 -2.16 -5.94 5.54
N ARG A 112 -1.70 -5.38 4.41
CA ARG A 112 -1.23 -6.18 3.26
C ARG A 112 0.03 -6.96 3.59
N GLU A 113 0.93 -6.39 4.36
CA GLU A 113 2.16 -7.04 4.81
C GLU A 113 1.84 -8.27 5.67
N HIS A 114 0.95 -8.13 6.66
CA HIS A 114 0.50 -9.26 7.47
C HIS A 114 -0.15 -10.38 6.64
N LEU A 115 -0.98 -10.03 5.67
CA LEU A 115 -1.60 -11.01 4.77
C LEU A 115 -0.55 -11.70 3.88
N MET A 116 0.41 -10.93 3.35
CA MET A 116 1.49 -11.46 2.52
C MET A 116 2.38 -12.41 3.31
N LEU A 117 2.70 -12.10 4.57
CA LEU A 117 3.42 -13.00 5.46
C LEU A 117 2.66 -14.31 5.67
N GLN A 118 1.34 -14.27 5.92
CA GLN A 118 0.54 -15.49 6.07
C GLN A 118 0.54 -16.35 4.81
N VAL A 119 0.38 -15.75 3.63
CA VAL A 119 0.43 -16.47 2.35
C VAL A 119 1.80 -17.08 2.12
N LEU A 120 2.88 -16.35 2.43
CA LEU A 120 4.25 -16.85 2.32
C LEU A 120 4.46 -18.08 3.19
N LEU A 121 4.05 -18.03 4.45
CA LEU A 121 4.16 -19.15 5.39
C LEU A 121 3.32 -20.35 4.97
N LEU A 122 2.11 -20.12 4.44
CA LEU A 122 1.29 -21.19 3.90
C LEU A 122 1.96 -21.84 2.68
N THR A 123 2.47 -21.02 1.76
CA THR A 123 3.18 -21.48 0.55
C THR A 123 4.43 -22.28 0.92
N GLU A 124 5.17 -21.85 1.94
CA GLU A 124 6.34 -22.56 2.46
C GLU A 124 5.94 -23.94 3.03
N LYS A 125 4.86 -24.02 3.82
CA LYS A 125 4.33 -25.28 4.34
C LYS A 125 3.87 -26.23 3.22
N GLU A 126 3.14 -25.71 2.24
CA GLU A 126 2.70 -26.49 1.08
C GLU A 126 3.89 -27.00 0.26
N THR A 127 4.91 -26.15 0.06
CA THR A 127 6.14 -26.53 -0.65
C THR A 127 6.92 -27.61 0.11
N THR A 128 7.04 -27.47 1.43
CA THR A 128 7.67 -28.46 2.31
C THR A 128 6.93 -29.79 2.25
N ALA A 129 5.60 -29.77 2.32
CA ALA A 129 4.77 -30.98 2.20
C ALA A 129 4.94 -31.65 0.83
N LEU A 130 4.98 -30.86 -0.25
CA LEU A 130 5.25 -31.39 -1.60
C LEU A 130 6.65 -32.00 -1.72
N LEU A 131 7.67 -31.39 -1.11
CA LEU A 131 9.02 -31.96 -1.05
C LEU A 131 9.03 -33.29 -0.30
N GLN A 132 8.34 -33.39 0.83
CA GLN A 132 8.22 -34.64 1.59
C GLN A 132 7.57 -35.75 0.76
N ILE A 133 6.44 -35.46 0.10
CA ILE A 133 5.76 -36.42 -0.79
C ILE A 133 6.68 -36.85 -1.93
N ASN A 134 7.38 -35.91 -2.57
CA ASN A 134 8.32 -36.23 -3.65
C ASN A 134 9.49 -37.10 -3.17
N ARG A 135 10.00 -36.86 -1.95
CA ARG A 135 11.06 -37.71 -1.36
C ARG A 135 10.57 -39.12 -1.07
N GLU A 136 9.40 -39.26 -0.44
CA GLU A 136 8.80 -40.58 -0.22
C GLU A 136 8.57 -41.33 -1.54
N MET A 137 8.12 -40.63 -2.57
CA MET A 137 7.95 -41.18 -3.91
C MET A 137 9.29 -41.62 -4.51
N ALA A 138 10.34 -40.78 -4.44
CA ALA A 138 11.68 -41.12 -4.92
C ALA A 138 12.25 -42.36 -4.24
N GLU A 139 12.02 -42.54 -2.93
CA GLU A 139 12.40 -43.78 -2.22
C GLU A 139 11.67 -45.01 -2.75
N LYS A 140 10.34 -44.91 -2.97
CA LYS A 140 9.54 -46.01 -3.51
C LYS A 140 9.96 -46.42 -4.92
N PHE A 141 10.42 -45.47 -5.74
CA PHE A 141 10.92 -45.72 -7.10
C PHE A 141 12.40 -46.13 -7.15
N GLY A 142 13.06 -46.33 -6.00
CA GLY A 142 14.46 -46.78 -5.93
C GLY A 142 15.49 -45.68 -6.23
N MET A 143 15.07 -44.41 -6.27
CA MET A 143 15.93 -43.25 -6.52
C MET A 143 16.56 -42.73 -5.21
N TYR A 144 17.23 -43.63 -4.47
CA TYR A 144 17.79 -43.32 -3.15
C TYR A 144 18.85 -42.21 -3.14
N ALA A 145 19.54 -41.98 -4.26
CA ALA A 145 20.51 -40.90 -4.39
C ALA A 145 19.87 -39.51 -4.26
N VAL A 146 18.66 -39.32 -4.81
CA VAL A 146 17.90 -38.06 -4.73
C VAL A 146 17.17 -37.96 -3.39
N ALA A 147 16.61 -39.07 -2.91
CA ALA A 147 15.90 -39.09 -1.63
C ALA A 147 16.80 -38.80 -0.43
N ARG A 148 18.07 -39.24 -0.46
CA ARG A 148 19.08 -39.03 0.58
C ARG A 148 19.99 -37.84 0.34
N ASP A 149 19.73 -37.06 -0.71
CA ASP A 149 20.47 -35.83 -0.93
C ASP A 149 20.31 -34.91 0.29
N ARG A 150 21.45 -34.43 0.81
CA ARG A 150 21.49 -33.67 2.07
C ARG A 150 20.79 -32.32 1.92
N ASP A 151 20.87 -31.70 0.76
CA ASP A 151 20.30 -30.38 0.49
C ASP A 151 18.79 -30.50 0.34
N VAL A 152 18.30 -31.50 -0.41
CA VAL A 152 16.88 -31.82 -0.51
C VAL A 152 16.30 -32.22 0.86
N ALA A 153 17.11 -32.88 1.68
CA ALA A 153 16.71 -33.26 3.03
C ALA A 153 16.59 -32.10 4.01
N ALA A 154 17.44 -31.09 3.88
CA ALA A 154 17.35 -29.87 4.66
C ALA A 154 16.11 -29.06 4.27
N LEU A 155 15.82 -28.94 2.96
CA LEU A 155 14.68 -28.18 2.44
C LEU A 155 13.30 -28.79 2.76
N SER A 156 13.23 -30.10 3.03
CA SER A 156 11.96 -30.75 3.38
C SER A 156 11.64 -30.73 4.88
N GLN A 157 12.51 -30.13 5.70
CA GLN A 157 12.21 -29.91 7.11
C GLN A 157 11.44 -28.60 7.24
N GLU A 158 10.43 -28.57 8.13
CA GLU A 158 9.77 -27.31 8.44
C GLU A 158 10.79 -26.36 9.04
N THR A 159 11.00 -25.23 8.38
CA THR A 159 11.73 -24.11 8.98
C THR A 159 10.79 -23.48 10.02
N SER A 160 11.10 -23.63 11.30
CA SER A 160 10.32 -22.93 12.34
C SER A 160 10.59 -21.44 12.24
N ILE A 161 9.51 -20.66 12.16
CA ILE A 161 9.54 -19.19 12.16
C ILE A 161 10.25 -18.69 13.43
N GLU A 162 10.02 -19.35 14.57
CA GLU A 162 10.64 -19.03 15.85
C GLU A 162 12.15 -19.24 15.80
N GLN A 163 12.63 -20.32 15.16
CA GLN A 163 14.07 -20.55 14.99
C GLN A 163 14.71 -19.51 14.09
N VAL A 164 14.04 -19.08 13.01
CA VAL A 164 14.54 -18.01 12.14
C VAL A 164 14.56 -16.67 12.89
N ALA A 165 13.50 -16.35 13.62
CA ALA A 165 13.43 -15.12 14.41
C ALA A 165 14.46 -15.09 15.54
N GLU A 166 14.69 -16.23 16.21
CA GLU A 166 15.72 -16.37 17.24
C GLU A 166 17.12 -16.23 16.66
N ASN A 167 17.42 -16.92 15.55
CA ASN A 167 18.70 -16.80 14.84
C ASN A 167 18.97 -15.36 14.37
N ILE A 168 17.96 -14.66 13.83
CA ILE A 168 18.11 -13.25 13.42
C ILE A 168 18.37 -12.36 14.63
N ARG A 169 17.62 -12.54 15.73
CA ARG A 169 17.82 -11.78 16.96
C ARG A 169 19.22 -12.00 17.52
N GLU A 170 19.68 -13.24 17.61
CA GLU A 170 21.02 -13.56 18.10
C GLU A 170 22.11 -12.91 17.25
N ASN A 171 22.04 -13.03 15.92
CA ASN A 171 23.01 -12.41 15.01
C ASN A 171 23.00 -10.87 15.08
N LEU A 172 21.84 -10.24 15.22
CA LEU A 172 21.74 -8.77 15.39
C LEU A 172 22.30 -8.30 16.74
N THR A 173 22.32 -9.17 17.76
CA THR A 173 22.86 -8.85 19.09
C THR A 173 24.38 -9.07 19.14
N GLU A 174 24.93 -9.97 18.33
CA GLU A 174 26.39 -10.21 18.23
C GLU A 174 27.13 -9.16 17.38
N GLU A 175 26.45 -8.40 16.52
CA GLU A 175 27.05 -7.30 15.73
C GLU A 175 27.07 -5.93 16.46
N GLN A 176 26.60 -5.83 17.71
CA GLN A 176 26.65 -4.61 18.54
C GLN A 176 27.73 -4.69 19.63
#